data_AF-A0A1F5DFI4-F1
#
_entry.id   AF-A0A1F5DFI4-F1
#
_cell.length_a   1.000
_cell.length_b   1.000
_cell.length_c   1.000
_cell.angle_alpha   90.00
_cell.angle_beta   90.00
_cell.angle_gamma   90.00
#
_symmetry.space_group_name_H-M   'P 1'
#
loop_
_entity.id
_entity.type
_entity.pdbx_description
1 polymer ?
#
loop_
_entity_poly.entity_id
_entity_poly.type
_entity_poly.pdbx_seq_one_letter_code
_entity_poly.pdbx_strand_id
1 'polypeptide(L)'
;MQKVTLIGKKQARKGFRFLFEGEAGLCSGCSVKKVCLGNLKSGRLYEIVKISDRSFPCILHSEEAVVVEVNEPLIDAAIFSKTAISGALIKYEKHECDKWNCNHWNRCFP
;
A
#
# COMPACT_ATOMS: atom_id res chain seq x y z
N MET A 1 -5.28 3.86 11.17
CA MET A 1 -4.76 2.94 12.21
C MET A 1 -3.43 2.39 11.73
N GLN A 2 -2.41 2.36 12.58
CA GLN A 2 -1.12 1.75 12.25
C GLN A 2 -1.24 0.22 12.31
N LYS A 3 -0.69 -0.46 11.31
CA LYS A 3 -0.69 -1.92 11.18
C LYS A 3 0.75 -2.41 11.15
N VAL A 4 0.99 -3.59 11.70
CA VAL A 4 2.30 -4.26 11.63
C VAL A 4 2.27 -5.29 10.51
N THR A 5 3.31 -5.30 9.67
CA THR A 5 3.49 -6.26 8.58
C THR A 5 4.99 -6.52 8.36
N LEU A 6 5.32 -7.36 7.38
CA LEU A 6 6.70 -7.60 6.95
C LEU A 6 6.84 -7.20 5.48
N ILE A 7 7.97 -6.58 5.14
CA ILE A 7 8.33 -6.21 3.76
C ILE A 7 9.74 -6.74 3.47
N GLY A 8 10.06 -7.10 2.23
CA GLY A 8 11.42 -7.46 1.84
C GLY A 8 12.44 -6.39 2.25
N LYS A 9 13.58 -6.80 2.82
CA LYS A 9 14.60 -5.89 3.38
C LYS A 9 15.03 -4.78 2.42
N LYS A 10 15.18 -5.08 1.13
CA LYS A 10 15.54 -4.11 0.07
C LYS A 10 14.48 -3.03 -0.19
N GLN A 11 13.22 -3.30 0.18
CA GLN A 11 12.10 -2.38 0.02
C GLN A 11 11.79 -1.61 1.31
N ALA A 12 12.35 -2.04 2.45
CA ALA A 12 12.12 -1.44 3.76
C ALA A 12 12.78 -0.05 3.88
N ARG A 13 12.11 0.99 3.35
CA ARG A 13 12.48 2.40 3.52
C ARG A 13 11.28 3.21 3.96
N LYS A 14 11.47 4.16 4.87
CA LYS A 14 10.40 5.05 5.33
C LYS A 14 9.81 5.83 4.15
N GLY A 15 8.49 5.93 4.08
CA GLY A 15 7.76 6.53 2.95
C GLY A 15 7.61 5.62 1.73
N PHE A 16 8.16 4.39 1.74
CA PHE A 16 7.87 3.42 0.69
C PHE A 16 6.39 3.06 0.68
N ARG A 17 5.79 3.11 -0.51
CA ARG A 17 4.39 2.75 -0.71
C ARG A 17 4.27 1.48 -1.52
N PHE A 18 3.33 0.62 -1.16
CA PHE A 18 3.06 -0.62 -1.89
C PHE A 18 1.56 -0.94 -1.89
N LEU A 19 1.08 -1.47 -3.02
CA LEU A 19 -0.26 -2.03 -3.14
C LEU A 19 -0.20 -3.49 -2.68
N PHE A 20 -1.04 -3.87 -1.72
CA PHE A 20 -1.15 -5.26 -1.32
C PHE A 20 -2.17 -5.97 -2.20
N GLU A 21 -1.73 -6.90 -3.05
CA GLU A 21 -2.61 -7.65 -3.96
C GLU A 21 -3.14 -8.97 -3.36
N GLY A 22 -2.54 -9.43 -2.26
CA GLY A 22 -2.93 -10.66 -1.58
C GLY A 22 -1.77 -11.59 -1.34
N GLU A 23 -2.10 -12.86 -1.11
CA GLU A 23 -1.11 -13.89 -0.85
C GLU A 23 -0.44 -14.40 -2.14
N ALA A 24 0.88 -14.48 -2.13
CA ALA A 24 1.65 -15.18 -3.16
C ALA A 24 1.72 -16.69 -2.86
N GLY A 25 1.77 -17.54 -3.89
CA GLY A 25 1.77 -19.00 -3.72
C GLY A 25 2.88 -19.53 -2.80
N LEU A 26 4.06 -18.90 -2.83
CA LEU A 26 5.21 -19.23 -1.97
C LEU A 26 4.97 -19.00 -0.46
N CYS A 27 3.90 -18.30 -0.08
CA CYS A 27 3.60 -17.98 1.32
C CYS A 27 2.82 -19.09 2.04
N SER A 28 2.30 -20.11 1.33
CA SER A 28 1.36 -21.10 1.86
C SER A 28 1.86 -21.84 3.11
N GLY A 29 3.16 -22.10 3.20
CA GLY A 29 3.82 -22.76 4.35
C GLY A 29 4.63 -21.85 5.27
N CYS A 30 4.49 -20.53 5.16
CA CYS A 30 5.32 -19.58 5.89
C CYS A 30 4.90 -19.46 7.37
N SER A 31 5.85 -19.65 8.30
CA SER A 31 5.62 -19.60 9.75
C SER A 31 5.13 -18.23 10.26
N VAL A 32 5.55 -17.14 9.60
CA VAL A 32 5.18 -15.76 9.95
C VAL A 32 4.07 -15.18 9.06
N LYS A 33 3.41 -16.01 8.22
CA LYS A 33 2.35 -15.61 7.30
C LYS A 33 1.26 -14.76 7.96
N LYS A 34 0.81 -15.16 9.15
CA LYS A 34 -0.27 -14.47 9.87
C LYS A 34 0.09 -13.01 10.20
N VAL A 35 1.32 -12.75 10.62
CA VAL A 35 1.78 -11.38 10.93
C VAL A 35 2.15 -10.62 9.65
N CYS A 36 2.71 -11.32 8.65
CA CYS A 36 3.07 -10.74 7.36
C CYS A 36 1.84 -10.23 6.59
N LEU A 37 0.84 -11.08 6.40
CA LEU A 37 -0.29 -10.83 5.50
C LEU A 37 -1.60 -10.52 6.24
N GLY A 38 -1.79 -11.06 7.45
CA GLY A 38 -3.09 -11.09 8.12
C GLY A 38 -3.62 -9.72 8.55
N ASN A 39 -2.75 -8.72 8.66
CA ASN A 39 -3.15 -7.34 8.99
C ASN A 39 -3.47 -6.51 7.75
N LEU A 40 -3.21 -7.02 6.55
CA LEU A 40 -3.39 -6.32 5.28
C LEU A 40 -4.68 -6.75 4.59
N LYS A 41 -5.28 -5.82 3.84
CA LYS A 41 -6.45 -6.05 2.99
C LYS A 41 -6.03 -5.90 1.54
N SER A 42 -6.42 -6.85 0.68
CA SER A 42 -6.11 -6.80 -0.75
C SER A 42 -6.74 -5.55 -1.39
N GLY A 43 -6.04 -4.98 -2.38
CA GLY A 43 -6.43 -3.75 -3.08
C GLY A 43 -6.22 -2.48 -2.26
N ARG A 44 -5.46 -2.53 -1.16
CA ARG A 44 -5.15 -1.34 -0.33
C ARG A 44 -3.70 -0.92 -0.50
N LEU A 45 -3.50 0.39 -0.60
CA LEU A 45 -2.20 1.04 -0.59
C LEU A 45 -1.74 1.20 0.86
N TYR A 46 -0.49 0.87 1.13
CA TYR A 46 0.15 1.03 2.43
C TYR A 46 1.44 1.85 2.29
N GLU A 47 1.74 2.68 3.29
CA GLU A 47 2.99 3.43 3.39
C GLU A 47 3.76 3.02 4.66
N ILE A 48 5.07 2.79 4.53
CA ILE A 48 5.96 2.48 5.65
C ILE A 48 6.21 3.72 6.48
N VAL A 49 5.73 3.72 7.73
CA VAL A 49 5.96 4.83 8.68
C VAL A 49 7.13 4.56 9.62
N LYS A 50 7.45 3.29 9.88
CA LYS A 50 8.55 2.89 10.77
C LYS A 50 9.07 1.51 10.40
N ILE A 51 10.37 1.32 10.59
CA ILE A 51 11.09 0.07 10.35
C ILE A 51 11.62 -0.42 11.69
N SER A 52 11.49 -1.71 11.95
CA SER A 52 12.01 -2.39 13.14
C SER A 52 13.34 -3.07 12.82
N ASP A 53 14.13 -3.38 13.85
CA ASP A 53 15.38 -4.15 13.71
C ASP A 53 15.15 -5.66 13.61
N ARG A 54 13.89 -6.12 13.74
CA ARG A 54 13.53 -7.54 13.64
C ARG A 54 13.34 -7.96 12.18
N SER A 55 14.06 -8.98 11.76
CA SER A 55 13.91 -9.64 10.45
C SER A 55 13.53 -11.11 10.59
N PHE A 56 12.96 -11.67 9.52
CA PHE A 56 12.64 -13.08 9.38
C PHE A 56 13.03 -13.57 7.98
N PRO A 57 13.47 -14.83 7.82
CA PRO A 57 13.72 -15.41 6.51
C PRO A 57 12.47 -15.36 5.62
N CYS A 58 12.62 -14.97 4.35
CA CYS A 58 11.51 -14.86 3.42
C CYS A 58 11.89 -15.36 2.02
N ILE A 59 11.30 -16.49 1.62
CA ILE A 59 11.54 -17.13 0.31
C ILE A 59 11.13 -16.20 -0.84
N LEU A 60 10.00 -15.50 -0.70
CA LEU A 60 9.47 -14.60 -1.74
C LEU A 60 10.44 -13.47 -2.10
N HIS A 61 11.17 -12.95 -1.11
CA HIS A 61 12.13 -11.86 -1.30
C HIS A 61 13.58 -12.35 -1.46
N SER A 62 13.78 -13.67 -1.54
CA SER A 62 15.09 -14.33 -1.71
C SER A 62 16.16 -13.93 -0.67
N GLU A 63 15.75 -13.34 0.45
CA GLU A 63 16.60 -12.89 1.56
C GLU A 63 15.75 -12.89 2.86
N GLU A 64 15.67 -11.73 3.53
CA GLU A 64 14.90 -11.50 4.74
C GLU A 64 13.76 -10.52 4.47
N ALA A 65 12.67 -10.66 5.22
CA ALA A 65 11.66 -9.64 5.39
C ALA A 65 11.80 -8.98 6.76
N VAL A 66 11.65 -7.65 6.81
CA VAL A 66 11.80 -6.83 8.01
C VAL A 66 10.42 -6.44 8.52
N VAL A 67 10.26 -6.43 9.84
CA VAL A 67 9.03 -5.96 10.48
C VAL A 67 8.91 -4.45 10.31
N VAL A 68 7.76 -3.99 9.81
CA VAL A 68 7.47 -2.58 9.59
C VAL A 68 6.10 -2.22 10.14
N GLU A 69 5.96 -0.96 10.56
CA GLU A 69 4.66 -0.34 10.81
C GLU A 69 4.24 0.43 9.56
N VAL A 70 2.99 0.23 9.15
CA VAL A 70 2.39 0.85 7.97
C VAL A 70 1.07 1.53 8.30
N ASN A 71 0.70 2.53 7.52
CA ASN A 71 -0.65 3.11 7.50
C ASN A 71 -1.22 3.08 6.07
N GLU A 72 -2.54 3.28 5.96
CA GLU A 72 -3.15 3.61 4.67
C GLU A 72 -2.93 5.12 4.46
N PRO A 73 -2.11 5.54 3.47
CA PRO A 73 -1.82 6.96 3.27
C PRO A 73 -3.02 7.68 2.64
N LEU A 74 -3.04 9.00 2.78
CA LEU A 74 -3.95 9.84 2.00
C LEU A 74 -3.51 9.86 0.53
N ILE A 75 -4.50 9.87 -0.36
CA ILE A 75 -4.32 9.92 -1.81
C ILE A 75 -4.88 11.26 -2.28
N ASP A 76 -4.02 12.10 -2.86
CA ASP A 76 -4.43 13.36 -3.48
C ASP A 76 -5.07 13.06 -4.83
N ALA A 77 -6.40 13.14 -4.90
CA ALA A 77 -7.18 12.79 -6.08
C ALA A 77 -8.08 13.95 -6.53
N ALA A 78 -8.21 14.12 -7.84
CA ALA A 78 -9.17 15.04 -8.45
C ALA A 78 -10.55 14.38 -8.51
N ILE A 79 -11.57 15.07 -7.98
CA ILE A 79 -12.96 14.60 -7.97
C ILE A 79 -13.86 15.61 -8.68
N PHE A 80 -15.05 15.17 -9.10
CA PHE A 80 -16.03 16.09 -9.67
C PHE A 80 -16.47 17.12 -8.64
N SER A 81 -16.54 18.40 -9.02
CA SER A 81 -16.94 19.48 -8.10
C SER A 81 -18.30 19.24 -7.46
N LYS A 82 -19.23 18.58 -8.18
CA LYS A 82 -20.56 18.19 -7.67
C LYS A 82 -20.52 17.20 -6.49
N THR A 83 -19.44 16.43 -6.34
CA THR A 83 -19.24 15.47 -5.24
C THR A 83 -18.24 15.96 -4.19
N ALA A 84 -17.62 17.13 -4.41
CA ALA A 84 -16.64 17.74 -3.52
C ALA A 84 -17.28 18.44 -2.31
N ILE A 85 -18.04 17.67 -1.52
CA ILE A 85 -18.69 18.13 -0.30
C ILE A 85 -17.83 17.70 0.89
N SER A 86 -17.43 18.65 1.73
CA SER A 86 -16.59 18.38 2.90
C SER A 86 -17.25 17.35 3.82
N GLY A 87 -16.49 16.32 4.20
CA GLY A 87 -16.97 15.22 5.05
C GLY A 87 -17.85 14.18 4.36
N ALA A 88 -18.16 14.33 3.05
CA ALA A 88 -18.95 13.33 2.33
C ALA A 88 -18.15 12.05 2.07
N LEU A 89 -18.79 10.90 2.28
CA LEU A 89 -18.30 9.61 1.80
C LEU A 89 -18.70 9.46 0.33
N ILE A 90 -17.71 9.43 -0.56
CA ILE A 90 -17.92 9.29 -2.00
C ILE A 90 -17.23 8.04 -2.53
N LYS A 91 -17.78 7.48 -3.61
CA LYS A 91 -17.06 6.52 -4.43
C LYS A 91 -16.20 7.30 -5.42
N TYR A 92 -14.92 6.97 -5.51
CA TYR A 92 -14.06 7.55 -6.54
C TYR A 92 -14.51 7.07 -7.91
N GLU A 93 -14.75 8.03 -8.81
CA GLU A 93 -15.09 7.78 -10.21
C GLU A 93 -13.90 8.21 -11.07
N LYS A 94 -13.39 7.30 -11.89
CA LYS A 94 -12.26 7.57 -12.78
C LYS A 94 -12.68 8.57 -13.86
N HIS A 95 -11.83 9.55 -14.14
CA HIS A 95 -12.01 10.45 -15.27
C HIS A 95 -11.68 9.75 -16.59
N GLU A 96 -12.52 9.95 -17.61
CA GLU A 96 -12.17 9.60 -18.98
C GLU A 96 -11.37 10.77 -19.58
N CYS A 97 -10.06 10.57 -19.73
CA CYS A 97 -9.15 11.56 -20.30
C CYS A 97 -7.95 10.87 -20.94
N ASP A 98 -7.57 11.32 -22.13
CA ASP A 98 -6.47 10.80 -22.96
C ASP A 98 -5.25 11.75 -23.00
N LYS A 99 -5.35 12.94 -22.39
CA LYS A 99 -4.28 13.95 -22.34
C LYS A 99 -3.22 13.59 -21.29
N TRP A 100 -2.37 12.62 -21.60
CA TRP A 100 -1.31 12.13 -20.71
C TRP A 100 -0.30 13.20 -20.27
N ASN A 101 -0.05 14.24 -21.09
CA ASN A 101 0.85 15.35 -20.77
C ASN A 101 0.18 16.50 -20.01
N CYS A 102 -0.97 16.25 -19.37
CA CYS A 102 -1.64 17.23 -18.52
C CYS A 102 -0.91 17.39 -17.18
N ASN A 103 -0.68 18.62 -16.74
CA ASN A 103 -0.05 18.92 -15.44
C ASN A 103 -0.79 18.33 -14.23
N HIS A 104 -2.05 17.95 -14.40
CA HIS A 104 -2.89 17.35 -13.35
C HIS A 104 -3.09 15.84 -13.50
N TRP A 105 -2.39 15.18 -14.44
CA TRP A 105 -2.56 13.76 -14.73
C TRP A 105 -2.53 12.88 -13.48
N ASN A 106 -1.51 13.06 -12.62
CA ASN A 106 -1.34 12.28 -11.38
C ASN A 106 -2.46 12.48 -10.35
N ARG A 107 -3.27 13.54 -10.45
CA ARG A 107 -4.45 13.74 -9.58
C ARG A 107 -5.68 13.06 -10.17
N CYS A 108 -5.83 13.04 -11.50
CA CYS A 108 -6.95 12.38 -12.17
C CYS A 108 -6.76 10.85 -12.27
N PHE A 109 -5.51 10.40 -12.25
CA PHE A 109 -5.10 9.00 -12.26
C PHE A 109 -4.12 8.75 -11.09
N PRO A 110 -4.62 8.86 -9.84
CA PRO A 110 -3.80 8.74 -8.65
C PRO A 110 -3.41 7.29 -8.31
#